data_AF-A0A1Y0VVV5-F1
#
_entry.id   AF-A0A1Y0VVV5-F1
#
_cell.length_a   1.000
_cell.length_b   1.000
_cell.length_c   1.000
_cell.angle_alpha   90.00
_cell.angle_beta   90.00
_cell.angle_gamma   90.00
#
_symmetry.space_group_name_H-M   'P 1'
#
loop_
_entity.id
_entity.type
_entity.pdbx_description
1 polymer ?
#
loop_
_entity_poly.entity_id
_entity_poly.type
_entity_poly.pdbx_seq_one_letter_code
_entity_poly.pdbx_strand_id
1 'polypeptide(L)'
;MANDKIVIHGARAHNLKNIDVTIPRDKLVVVTGLSGSGKSSLAFDTLYAEGQRRYVESLSAYARQFLGQMDKPDVDSIDGLSPAISIDQKTTSKNPRSTVGTVTEINDYLRLLWARVGQPICPNDGTPITSQTVEQMVNRVLDLPERSKVQIISPIVRAKKGQHKKVFEKIKREGFVRVRVDDETMDVEEVPELDKNKVHTIDIVVDRVVVKDGIRSRLFDSFEAALRLSKGYATADVIGGEPILFSEHYSCPVCGFTVGELEPRLFSFNAPFGACPECDGLGIKLEVDEDLVIPDPSKTLREGAIAPWNPISSQYYPTLLEQAAKSFGIDMDTPFEDLAKADRQLVLYGSKGKKFHFHYENDFGGVRDVDSVFEGVMVNIDRRYHETNSDFTRDQMRLYMRELTCQTCHGYRLNRKALSVKIDGKHIAEISALPIDSAMEFSVI
;
A
#
# COMPACT_ATOMS: atom_id res chain seq x y z
N MET A 1 10.14 4.95 -54.19
CA MET A 1 9.79 6.32 -53.76
C MET A 1 8.99 6.19 -52.48
N ALA A 2 9.28 6.98 -51.45
CA ALA A 2 8.46 6.97 -50.24
C ALA A 2 7.03 7.37 -50.63
N ASN A 3 6.05 6.54 -50.31
CA ASN A 3 4.65 6.83 -50.62
C ASN A 3 4.22 8.01 -49.73
N ASP A 4 4.03 9.17 -50.34
CA ASP A 4 3.74 10.46 -49.69
C ASP A 4 2.25 10.63 -49.36
N LYS A 5 1.45 9.60 -49.64
CA LYS A 5 -0.01 9.60 -49.50
C LYS A 5 -0.48 8.27 -48.91
N ILE A 6 -1.57 8.35 -48.16
CA ILE A 6 -2.39 7.20 -47.78
C ILE A 6 -3.59 7.19 -48.73
N VAL A 7 -3.77 6.11 -49.47
CA VAL A 7 -4.85 5.98 -50.46
C VAL A 7 -5.81 4.90 -49.98
N ILE A 8 -7.08 5.27 -49.81
CA ILE A 8 -8.16 4.40 -49.36
C ILE A 8 -9.08 4.18 -50.56
N HIS A 9 -9.35 2.91 -50.88
CA HIS A 9 -10.30 2.52 -51.91
C HIS A 9 -11.49 1.77 -51.33
N GLY A 10 -12.70 2.21 -51.67
CA GLY A 10 -13.94 1.53 -51.36
C GLY A 10 -14.23 1.36 -49.87
N ALA A 11 -14.04 2.39 -49.05
CA ALA A 11 -14.39 2.31 -47.62
C ALA A 11 -15.92 2.27 -47.41
N ARG A 12 -16.39 1.26 -46.68
CA ARG A 12 -17.81 0.94 -46.46
C ARG A 12 -18.18 0.70 -44.99
N ALA A 13 -17.25 0.93 -44.06
CA ALA A 13 -17.53 0.82 -42.63
C ALA A 13 -18.76 1.64 -42.21
N HIS A 14 -19.71 1.00 -41.54
CA HIS A 14 -20.98 1.59 -41.08
C HIS A 14 -21.79 2.29 -42.20
N ASN A 15 -21.80 3.62 -42.22
CA ASN A 15 -22.59 4.41 -43.15
C ASN A 15 -21.77 4.98 -44.33
N LEU A 16 -20.48 4.64 -44.42
CA LEU A 16 -19.65 5.03 -45.56
C LEU A 16 -20.19 4.40 -46.85
N LYS A 17 -20.21 5.19 -47.94
CA LYS A 17 -20.85 4.83 -49.20
C LYS A 17 -19.85 4.45 -50.27
N ASN A 18 -19.01 3.45 -49.98
CA ASN A 18 -17.96 2.96 -50.88
C ASN A 18 -17.05 4.10 -51.38
N ILE A 19 -16.49 4.85 -50.42
CA ILE A 19 -15.77 6.09 -50.73
C ILE A 19 -14.28 5.83 -50.98
N ASP A 20 -13.72 6.59 -51.93
CA ASP A 20 -12.29 6.67 -52.19
C ASP A 20 -11.74 7.98 -51.60
N VAL A 21 -10.66 7.89 -50.83
CA VAL A 21 -10.07 9.05 -50.17
C VAL A 21 -8.55 8.97 -50.24
N THR A 22 -7.92 10.08 -50.63
CA THR A 22 -6.46 10.24 -50.58
C THR A 22 -6.10 11.24 -49.48
N ILE A 23 -5.25 10.82 -48.56
CA ILE A 23 -4.80 11.61 -47.41
C ILE A 23 -3.30 11.89 -47.57
N PRO A 24 -2.85 13.16 -47.50
CA PRO A 24 -1.42 13.47 -47.53
C PRO A 24 -0.74 12.95 -46.27
N ARG A 25 0.37 12.23 -46.44
CA ARG A 25 1.18 11.73 -45.33
C ARG A 25 2.02 12.86 -44.72
N ASP A 26 2.45 12.67 -43.47
CA ASP A 26 3.34 13.58 -42.73
C ASP A 26 2.79 15.02 -42.58
N LYS A 27 1.45 15.14 -42.57
CA LYS A 27 0.72 16.38 -42.33
C LYS A 27 -0.31 16.20 -41.23
N LEU A 28 -0.64 17.31 -40.56
CA LEU A 28 -1.80 17.38 -39.68
C LEU A 28 -3.06 17.41 -40.55
N VAL A 29 -3.81 16.30 -40.56
CA VAL A 29 -5.04 16.16 -41.34
C VAL A 29 -6.24 16.20 -40.39
N VAL A 30 -7.21 17.06 -40.71
CA VAL A 30 -8.44 17.23 -39.92
C VAL A 30 -9.62 16.71 -40.70
N VAL A 31 -10.33 15.71 -40.15
CA VAL A 31 -11.59 15.20 -40.70
C VAL A 31 -12.74 15.96 -40.05
N THR A 32 -13.55 16.65 -40.85
CA THR A 32 -14.66 17.49 -40.37
C THR A 32 -15.99 17.13 -41.06
N GLY A 33 -17.11 17.58 -40.47
CA GLY A 33 -18.46 17.27 -40.95
C GLY A 33 -19.49 17.12 -39.82
N LEU A 34 -20.79 17.05 -40.19
CA LEU A 34 -21.92 16.94 -39.26
C LEU A 34 -21.85 15.70 -38.36
N SER A 35 -22.48 15.73 -37.19
CA SER A 35 -22.59 14.53 -36.35
C SER A 35 -23.25 13.39 -37.13
N GLY A 36 -22.70 12.17 -37.03
CA GLY A 36 -23.16 11.02 -37.81
C GLY A 36 -22.71 10.99 -39.29
N SER A 37 -21.91 11.95 -39.77
CA SER A 37 -21.46 11.98 -41.18
C SER A 37 -20.44 10.90 -41.58
N GLY A 38 -20.11 9.95 -40.70
CA GLY A 38 -19.13 8.89 -40.97
C GLY A 38 -17.66 9.23 -40.66
N LYS A 39 -17.38 10.36 -39.98
CA LYS A 39 -16.00 10.76 -39.61
C LYS A 39 -15.27 9.69 -38.80
N SER A 40 -15.92 9.21 -37.74
CA SER A 40 -15.35 8.17 -36.87
C SER A 40 -15.23 6.84 -37.61
N SER A 41 -16.18 6.53 -38.50
CA SER A 41 -16.13 5.33 -39.33
C SER A 41 -14.94 5.33 -40.28
N LEU A 42 -14.58 6.48 -40.84
CA LEU A 42 -13.38 6.61 -41.67
C LEU A 42 -12.09 6.61 -40.82
N ALA A 43 -12.04 7.41 -39.75
CA ALA A 43 -10.82 7.62 -38.96
C ALA A 43 -10.49 6.44 -38.03
N PHE A 44 -11.46 5.95 -37.26
CA PHE A 44 -11.26 4.91 -36.26
C PHE A 44 -11.57 3.52 -36.81
N ASP A 45 -12.78 3.34 -37.36
CA ASP A 45 -13.27 2.00 -37.75
C ASP A 45 -12.65 1.49 -39.06
N THR A 46 -12.03 2.38 -39.85
CA THR A 46 -11.31 2.04 -41.08
C THR A 46 -9.80 2.22 -40.93
N LEU A 47 -9.31 3.46 -40.82
CA LEU A 47 -7.88 3.76 -40.84
C LEU A 47 -7.12 3.23 -39.63
N TYR A 48 -7.57 3.56 -38.41
CA TYR A 48 -6.93 3.07 -37.19
C TYR A 48 -7.03 1.56 -37.06
N ALA A 49 -8.22 0.99 -37.28
CA ALA A 49 -8.45 -0.45 -37.22
C ALA A 49 -7.53 -1.23 -38.17
N GLU A 50 -7.41 -0.81 -39.44
CA GLU A 50 -6.48 -1.45 -40.38
C GLU A 50 -5.01 -1.22 -40.00
N GLY A 51 -4.65 -0.02 -39.56
CA GLY A 51 -3.28 0.32 -39.20
C GLY A 51 -2.78 -0.49 -37.99
N GLN A 52 -3.64 -0.64 -36.98
CA GLN A 52 -3.38 -1.47 -35.81
C GLN A 52 -3.34 -2.95 -36.19
N ARG A 53 -4.32 -3.46 -36.94
CA ARG A 53 -4.38 -4.88 -37.35
C ARG A 53 -3.13 -5.30 -38.10
N ARG A 54 -2.75 -4.56 -39.15
CA ARG A 54 -1.56 -4.87 -39.97
C ARG A 54 -0.27 -4.88 -39.14
N TYR A 55 -0.14 -3.96 -38.19
CA TYR A 55 1.01 -3.91 -37.29
C TYR A 55 1.03 -5.13 -36.35
N VAL A 56 -0.08 -5.44 -35.67
CA VAL A 56 -0.12 -6.54 -34.70
C VAL A 56 0.01 -7.92 -35.38
N GLU A 57 -0.51 -8.09 -36.60
CA GLU A 57 -0.33 -9.31 -37.42
C GLU A 57 1.15 -9.60 -37.80
N SER A 58 2.01 -8.59 -37.71
CA SER A 58 3.45 -8.73 -37.94
C SER A 58 4.22 -9.17 -36.70
N LEU A 59 3.66 -9.03 -35.49
CA LEU A 59 4.37 -9.27 -34.23
C LEU A 59 4.63 -10.76 -33.96
N SER A 60 3.69 -11.65 -34.30
CA SER A 60 3.89 -13.10 -34.17
C SER A 60 2.94 -13.91 -35.05
N ALA A 61 3.34 -15.14 -35.39
CA ALA A 61 2.47 -16.08 -36.09
C ALA A 61 1.19 -16.42 -35.29
N TYR A 62 1.30 -16.46 -33.96
CA TYR A 62 0.16 -16.69 -33.07
C TYR A 62 -0.83 -15.51 -33.06
N ALA A 63 -0.32 -14.27 -32.96
CA ALA A 63 -1.16 -13.07 -33.02
C ALA A 63 -1.95 -12.99 -34.34
N ARG A 64 -1.33 -13.42 -35.46
CA ARG A 64 -1.98 -13.48 -36.76
C ARG A 64 -3.16 -14.47 -36.79
N GLN A 65 -3.05 -15.62 -36.11
CA GLN A 65 -4.14 -16.58 -36.02
C GLN A 65 -5.33 -16.03 -35.24
N PHE A 66 -5.07 -15.29 -34.15
CA PHE A 66 -6.10 -14.69 -33.31
C PHE A 66 -6.79 -13.49 -34.00
N LEU A 67 -6.02 -12.60 -34.62
CA LEU A 67 -6.55 -11.44 -35.33
C LEU A 67 -7.28 -11.80 -36.62
N GLY A 68 -6.93 -12.92 -37.26
CA GLY A 68 -7.64 -13.43 -38.42
C GLY A 68 -9.11 -13.79 -38.15
N GLN A 69 -9.49 -13.94 -36.87
CA GLN A 69 -10.88 -14.20 -36.45
C GLN A 69 -11.66 -12.91 -36.13
N MET A 70 -11.01 -11.75 -36.10
CA MET A 70 -11.68 -10.47 -35.85
C MET A 70 -12.28 -9.91 -37.14
N ASP A 71 -13.38 -9.18 -37.01
CA ASP A 71 -14.00 -8.49 -38.15
C ASP A 71 -13.01 -7.49 -38.75
N LYS A 72 -12.69 -7.71 -40.03
CA LYS A 72 -11.87 -6.78 -40.80
C LYS A 72 -12.71 -5.57 -41.17
N PRO A 73 -12.14 -4.35 -41.12
CA PRO A 73 -12.79 -3.18 -41.68
C PRO A 73 -13.24 -3.43 -43.12
N ASP A 74 -14.48 -3.03 -43.45
CA ASP A 74 -15.02 -3.18 -44.80
C ASP A 74 -14.43 -2.09 -45.70
N VAL A 75 -13.34 -2.44 -46.39
CA VAL A 75 -12.59 -1.60 -47.32
C VAL A 75 -11.94 -2.48 -48.38
N ASP A 76 -11.83 -2.01 -49.62
CA ASP A 76 -11.22 -2.80 -50.71
C ASP A 76 -9.70 -2.83 -50.58
N SER A 77 -9.08 -1.66 -50.43
CA SER A 77 -7.65 -1.56 -50.17
C SER A 77 -7.30 -0.26 -49.45
N ILE A 78 -6.19 -0.32 -48.72
CA ILE A 78 -5.52 0.87 -48.17
C ILE A 78 -4.03 0.75 -48.43
N ASP A 79 -3.48 1.70 -49.17
CA ASP A 79 -2.07 1.78 -49.53
C ASP A 79 -1.38 2.93 -48.76
N GLY A 80 -0.11 2.73 -48.41
CA GLY A 80 0.68 3.75 -47.70
C GLY A 80 0.36 3.92 -46.21
N LEU A 81 -0.44 3.03 -45.62
CA LEU A 81 -0.84 3.08 -44.21
C LEU A 81 0.34 2.81 -43.26
N SER A 82 0.47 3.62 -42.22
CA SER A 82 1.45 3.43 -41.14
C SER A 82 0.82 2.68 -39.96
N PRO A 83 1.61 2.09 -39.05
CA PRO A 83 1.11 1.68 -37.74
C PRO A 83 0.35 2.83 -37.09
N ALA A 84 -0.87 2.58 -36.65
CA ALA A 84 -1.78 3.61 -36.16
C ALA A 84 -1.94 3.52 -34.64
N ILE A 85 -2.03 4.68 -34.00
CA ILE A 85 -2.31 4.82 -32.57
C ILE A 85 -3.58 5.67 -32.45
N SER A 86 -4.55 5.18 -31.68
CA SER A 86 -5.76 5.94 -31.35
C SER A 86 -5.52 6.71 -30.06
N ILE A 87 -5.87 7.99 -30.08
CA ILE A 87 -5.96 8.83 -28.89
C ILE A 87 -7.41 9.31 -28.85
N ASP A 88 -8.21 8.68 -28.00
CA ASP A 88 -9.63 9.00 -27.82
C ASP A 88 -9.94 9.36 -26.35
N GLN A 89 -11.17 9.79 -26.10
CA GLN A 89 -11.66 10.11 -24.75
C GLN A 89 -12.40 8.93 -24.10
N LYS A 90 -12.28 7.69 -24.62
CA LYS A 90 -12.95 6.55 -23.96
C LYS A 90 -12.35 6.40 -22.57
N THR A 91 -13.23 6.33 -21.57
CA THR A 91 -12.91 6.43 -20.15
C THR A 91 -11.65 5.67 -19.78
N THR A 92 -10.69 6.39 -19.21
CA THR A 92 -9.56 5.84 -18.48
C THR A 92 -10.04 4.84 -17.43
N SER A 93 -9.32 3.73 -17.29
CA SER A 93 -9.59 2.66 -16.33
C SER A 93 -10.06 3.20 -14.96
N LYS A 94 -11.22 2.73 -14.48
CA LYS A 94 -11.76 3.05 -13.14
C LYS A 94 -11.09 2.23 -12.01
N ASN A 95 -9.94 1.63 -12.28
CA ASN A 95 -9.22 0.84 -11.29
C ASN A 95 -8.72 1.78 -10.17
N PRO A 96 -9.13 1.61 -8.91
CA PRO A 96 -8.74 2.49 -7.80
C PRO A 96 -7.22 2.50 -7.53
N ARG A 97 -6.51 1.48 -8.03
CA ARG A 97 -5.05 1.36 -7.98
C ARG A 97 -4.33 2.11 -9.10
N SER A 98 -5.05 2.65 -10.08
CA SER A 98 -4.47 3.46 -11.15
C SER A 98 -4.46 4.93 -10.74
N THR A 99 -3.31 5.59 -10.88
CA THR A 99 -3.14 7.02 -10.65
C THR A 99 -2.52 7.68 -11.89
N VAL A 100 -2.50 9.01 -11.94
CA VAL A 100 -1.81 9.75 -13.01
C VAL A 100 -0.35 9.31 -13.12
N GLY A 101 0.33 9.13 -11.98
CA GLY A 101 1.73 8.69 -11.94
C GLY A 101 1.94 7.28 -12.48
N THR A 102 0.98 6.36 -12.32
CA THR A 102 1.11 5.00 -12.90
C THR A 102 0.77 4.97 -14.38
N VAL A 103 -0.22 5.75 -14.83
CA VAL A 103 -0.60 5.82 -16.26
C VAL A 103 0.50 6.45 -17.11
N THR A 104 1.23 7.40 -16.54
CA THR A 104 2.34 8.10 -17.21
C THR A 104 3.71 7.44 -16.99
N GLU A 105 3.76 6.32 -16.24
CA GLU A 105 5.00 5.65 -15.79
C GLU A 105 5.95 6.52 -14.94
N ILE A 106 5.62 7.78 -14.66
CA ILE A 106 6.42 8.67 -13.79
C ILE A 106 6.63 8.04 -12.41
N ASN A 107 5.62 7.36 -11.88
CA ASN A 107 5.74 6.65 -10.61
C ASN A 107 6.85 5.60 -10.67
N ASP A 108 6.98 4.84 -11.77
CA ASP A 108 8.00 3.81 -11.92
C ASP A 108 9.42 4.39 -11.88
N TYR A 109 9.61 5.55 -12.51
CA TYR A 109 10.87 6.29 -12.43
C TYR A 109 11.14 6.83 -11.02
N LEU A 110 10.13 7.36 -10.33
CA LEU A 110 10.26 7.80 -8.94
C LEU A 110 10.64 6.62 -8.03
N ARG A 111 10.05 5.44 -8.21
CA ARG A 111 10.44 4.24 -7.44
C ARG A 111 11.89 3.86 -7.67
N LEU A 112 12.36 3.94 -8.93
CA LEU A 112 13.75 3.66 -9.26
C LEU A 112 14.68 4.70 -8.60
N LEU A 113 14.33 5.98 -8.65
CA LEU A 113 15.08 7.06 -8.02
C LEU A 113 15.19 6.84 -6.50
N TRP A 114 14.07 6.59 -5.80
CA TRP A 114 14.06 6.33 -4.35
C TRP A 114 14.82 5.07 -3.97
N ALA A 115 14.80 4.03 -4.81
CA ALA A 115 15.58 2.83 -4.57
C ALA A 115 17.09 3.06 -4.72
N ARG A 116 17.51 3.95 -5.63
CA ARG A 116 18.93 4.14 -5.95
C ARG A 116 19.63 5.17 -5.06
N VAL A 117 18.97 6.28 -4.74
CA VAL A 117 19.60 7.39 -4.01
C VAL A 117 18.86 7.76 -2.73
N GLY A 118 17.71 7.14 -2.46
CA GLY A 118 16.92 7.39 -1.26
C GLY A 118 17.67 6.96 0.00
N GLN A 119 17.65 7.81 1.01
CA GLN A 119 18.26 7.56 2.30
C GLN A 119 17.18 7.13 3.29
N PRO A 120 17.23 5.91 3.84
CA PRO A 120 16.28 5.49 4.86
C PRO A 120 16.58 6.22 6.18
N ILE A 121 15.53 6.77 6.79
CA ILE A 121 15.60 7.47 8.06
C ILE A 121 14.66 6.77 9.04
N CYS A 122 15.15 6.41 10.22
CA CYS A 122 14.35 5.71 11.20
C CYS A 122 13.11 6.53 11.60
N PRO A 123 11.88 5.99 11.43
CA PRO A 123 10.66 6.73 11.73
C PRO A 123 10.35 6.81 13.24
N ASN A 124 11.16 6.19 14.11
CA ASN A 124 10.98 6.26 15.57
C ASN A 124 11.89 7.31 16.21
N ASP A 125 13.13 7.45 15.72
CA ASP A 125 14.17 8.25 16.37
C ASP A 125 14.91 9.21 15.41
N GLY A 126 14.62 9.18 14.10
CA GLY A 126 15.23 10.07 13.11
C GLY A 126 16.64 9.69 12.70
N THR A 127 17.21 8.58 13.20
CA THR A 127 18.57 8.15 12.87
C THR A 127 18.65 7.74 11.40
N PRO A 128 19.63 8.25 10.62
CA PRO A 128 19.92 7.75 9.29
C PRO A 128 20.27 6.26 9.34
N ILE A 129 19.56 5.46 8.55
CA ILE A 129 19.77 4.03 8.46
C ILE A 129 20.77 3.78 7.33
N THR A 130 21.88 3.12 7.66
CA THR A 130 22.89 2.73 6.68
C THR A 130 23.17 1.25 6.80
N SER A 131 23.27 0.53 5.68
CA SER A 131 23.96 -0.75 5.64
C SER A 131 25.44 -0.49 5.41
N GLN A 132 26.31 -1.16 6.16
CA GLN A 132 27.76 -1.07 5.96
C GLN A 132 28.34 -2.47 5.82
N THR A 133 29.30 -2.64 4.92
CA THR A 133 30.12 -3.87 4.87
C THR A 133 31.13 -3.86 6.01
N VAL A 134 31.61 -5.03 6.43
CA VAL A 134 32.68 -5.14 7.45
C VAL A 134 33.87 -4.25 7.08
N GLU A 135 34.24 -4.20 5.80
CA GLU A 135 35.33 -3.35 5.31
C GLU A 135 35.07 -1.85 5.52
N GLN A 136 33.84 -1.38 5.28
CA GLN A 136 33.46 0.01 5.56
C GLN A 136 33.49 0.32 7.07
N MET A 137 33.05 -0.63 7.91
CA MET A 137 33.11 -0.48 9.37
C MET A 137 34.56 -0.35 9.86
N VAL A 138 35.45 -1.21 9.34
CA VAL A 138 36.88 -1.19 9.65
C VAL A 138 37.51 0.13 9.24
N ASN A 139 37.27 0.59 8.02
CA ASN A 139 37.80 1.88 7.54
C ASN A 139 37.34 3.04 8.44
N ARG A 140 36.07 3.05 8.85
CA ARG A 140 35.53 4.12 9.71
C ARG A 140 36.17 4.16 11.10
N VAL A 141 36.60 3.02 11.64
CA VAL A 141 37.36 2.97 12.90
C VAL A 141 38.83 3.37 12.69
N LEU A 142 39.41 3.05 11.53
CA LEU A 142 40.78 3.45 11.18
C LEU A 142 40.92 4.96 10.93
N ASP A 143 39.83 5.64 10.53
CA ASP A 143 39.80 7.10 10.36
C ASP A 143 39.83 7.88 11.69
N LEU A 144 39.70 7.20 12.84
CA LEU A 144 39.84 7.82 14.15
C LEU A 144 41.29 8.27 14.42
N PRO A 145 41.52 9.27 15.29
CA PRO A 145 42.86 9.73 15.62
C PRO A 145 43.76 8.59 16.11
N GLU A 146 45.05 8.63 15.75
CA GLU A 146 46.02 7.65 16.24
C GLU A 146 45.97 7.52 17.77
N ARG A 147 46.13 6.29 18.25
CA ARG A 147 46.09 5.89 19.66
C ARG A 147 44.71 6.01 20.33
N SER A 148 43.65 6.26 19.58
CA SER A 148 42.27 6.13 20.08
C SER A 148 42.03 4.72 20.62
N LYS A 149 41.45 4.62 21.82
CA LYS A 149 41.09 3.33 22.42
C LYS A 149 39.64 3.01 22.08
N VAL A 150 39.40 1.86 21.46
CA VAL A 150 38.08 1.46 20.98
C VAL A 150 37.76 0.06 21.49
N GLN A 151 36.53 -0.14 21.96
CA GLN A 151 36.00 -1.46 22.27
C GLN A 151 35.02 -1.87 21.17
N ILE A 152 35.22 -3.04 20.58
CA ILE A 152 34.26 -3.62 19.63
C ILE A 152 33.27 -4.43 20.45
N ILE A 153 32.01 -4.04 20.35
CA ILE A 153 30.92 -4.50 21.20
C ILE A 153 29.83 -5.11 20.33
N SER A 154 29.32 -6.26 20.76
CA SER A 154 28.19 -6.94 20.13
C SER A 154 26.95 -6.81 21.02
N PRO A 155 25.92 -6.06 20.59
CA PRO A 155 24.71 -5.87 21.38
C PRO A 155 23.76 -7.06 21.23
N ILE A 156 23.63 -7.87 22.29
CA ILE A 156 22.83 -9.11 22.27
C ILE A 156 21.40 -8.85 22.73
N VAL A 157 21.24 -8.01 23.74
CA VAL A 157 19.94 -7.64 24.31
C VAL A 157 19.86 -6.13 24.36
N ARG A 158 18.84 -5.55 23.73
CA ARG A 158 18.57 -4.11 23.75
C ARG A 158 17.24 -3.84 24.41
N ALA A 159 17.25 -3.12 25.52
CA ALA A 159 16.05 -2.64 26.21
C ALA A 159 14.93 -3.71 26.34
N LYS A 160 15.28 -4.92 26.80
CA LYS A 160 14.29 -5.99 27.04
C LYS A 160 14.17 -6.33 28.52
N LYS A 161 12.94 -6.54 28.97
CA LYS A 161 12.66 -7.04 30.32
C LYS A 161 13.05 -8.51 30.47
N GLY A 162 13.57 -8.88 31.64
CA GLY A 162 13.84 -10.26 31.99
C GLY A 162 15.23 -10.48 32.59
N GLN A 163 15.43 -11.66 33.18
CA GLN A 163 16.69 -12.01 33.83
C GLN A 163 17.80 -12.43 32.84
N HIS A 164 17.44 -12.77 31.60
CA HIS A 164 18.36 -13.16 30.52
C HIS A 164 19.38 -14.28 30.86
N LYS A 165 19.12 -15.15 31.84
CA LYS A 165 20.03 -16.24 32.27
C LYS A 165 20.58 -17.10 31.12
N LYS A 166 19.71 -17.51 30.18
CA LYS A 166 20.10 -18.29 28.99
C LYS A 166 21.08 -17.55 28.08
N VAL A 167 21.02 -16.22 28.05
CA VAL A 167 21.96 -15.39 27.28
C VAL A 167 23.33 -15.46 27.91
N PHE A 168 23.46 -15.26 29.22
CA PHE A 168 24.75 -15.37 29.93
C PHE A 168 25.35 -16.78 29.85
N GLU A 169 24.54 -17.84 29.98
CA GLU A 169 25.02 -19.22 29.77
C GLU A 169 25.60 -19.44 28.38
N LYS A 170 24.96 -18.86 27.34
CA LYS A 170 25.47 -18.92 25.97
C LYS A 170 26.79 -18.15 25.83
N ILE A 171 26.87 -16.95 26.40
CA ILE A 171 28.08 -16.10 26.39
C ILE A 171 29.26 -16.85 27.02
N LYS A 172 29.04 -17.48 28.19
CA LYS A 172 30.05 -18.31 28.87
C LYS A 172 30.50 -19.50 28.02
N ARG A 173 29.55 -20.21 27.40
CA ARG A 173 29.85 -21.37 26.55
C ARG A 173 30.67 -21.00 25.32
N GLU A 174 30.46 -19.82 24.77
CA GLU A 174 31.23 -19.30 23.62
C GLU A 174 32.58 -18.70 24.04
N GLY A 175 32.89 -18.65 25.34
CA GLY A 175 34.21 -18.29 25.87
C GLY A 175 34.43 -16.79 26.08
N PHE A 176 33.38 -15.97 26.04
CA PHE A 176 33.51 -14.54 26.30
C PHE A 176 33.60 -14.27 27.81
N VAL A 177 34.57 -13.45 28.19
CA VAL A 177 34.88 -13.15 29.61
C VAL A 177 34.25 -11.83 30.07
N ARG A 178 34.01 -10.87 29.16
CA ARG A 178 33.50 -9.54 29.52
C ARG A 178 32.18 -9.21 28.86
N VAL A 179 31.30 -8.63 29.65
CA VAL A 179 30.01 -8.09 29.20
C VAL A 179 29.81 -6.70 29.75
N ARG A 180 28.99 -5.92 29.05
CA ARG A 180 28.45 -4.66 29.53
C ARG A 180 26.97 -4.84 29.79
N VAL A 181 26.55 -4.61 31.03
CA VAL A 181 25.16 -4.73 31.47
C VAL A 181 24.74 -3.38 32.01
N ASP A 182 23.71 -2.77 31.40
CA ASP A 182 23.20 -1.44 31.78
C ASP A 182 24.33 -0.40 31.94
N ASP A 183 25.19 -0.32 30.92
CA ASP A 183 26.38 0.56 30.82
C ASP A 183 27.55 0.26 31.77
N GLU A 184 27.44 -0.75 32.64
CA GLU A 184 28.54 -1.21 33.50
C GLU A 184 29.27 -2.42 32.89
N THR A 185 30.59 -2.30 32.72
CA THR A 185 31.42 -3.41 32.21
C THR A 185 31.92 -4.27 33.35
N MET A 186 31.63 -5.57 33.30
CA MET A 186 32.00 -6.54 34.34
C MET A 186 32.40 -7.89 33.75
N ASP A 187 32.97 -8.75 34.59
CA ASP A 187 33.22 -10.14 34.22
C ASP A 187 31.90 -10.90 34.13
N VAL A 188 31.76 -11.78 33.12
CA VAL A 188 30.54 -12.58 32.89
C VAL A 188 30.27 -13.52 34.07
N GLU A 189 31.28 -13.88 34.86
CA GLU A 189 31.11 -14.67 36.09
C GLU A 189 30.57 -13.86 37.27
N GLU A 190 30.82 -12.55 37.29
CA GLU A 190 30.47 -11.64 38.38
C GLU A 190 29.12 -10.94 38.17
N VAL A 191 28.45 -11.17 37.04
CA VAL A 191 27.16 -10.53 36.72
C VAL A 191 26.10 -10.93 37.77
N PRO A 192 25.49 -9.96 38.48
CA PRO A 192 24.45 -10.25 39.45
C PRO A 192 23.17 -10.73 38.75
N GLU A 193 22.30 -11.40 39.50
CA GLU A 193 21.01 -11.85 38.96
C GLU A 193 20.11 -10.64 38.63
N LEU A 194 19.81 -10.47 37.34
CA LEU A 194 19.00 -9.35 36.86
C LEU A 194 17.52 -9.47 37.27
N ASP A 195 16.85 -8.32 37.44
CA ASP A 195 15.44 -8.26 37.82
C ASP A 195 14.55 -8.58 36.61
N LYS A 196 13.65 -9.55 36.78
CA LYS A 196 12.72 -9.96 35.72
C LYS A 196 11.78 -8.84 35.23
N ASN A 197 11.49 -7.86 36.07
CA ASN A 197 10.52 -6.80 35.79
C ASN A 197 11.16 -5.52 35.23
N LYS A 198 12.48 -5.38 35.34
CA LYS A 198 13.22 -4.23 34.82
C LYS A 198 13.71 -4.49 33.40
N VAL A 199 13.89 -3.39 32.67
CA VAL A 199 14.43 -3.38 31.31
C VAL A 199 15.94 -3.40 31.41
N HIS A 200 16.59 -4.27 30.66
CA HIS A 200 18.05 -4.41 30.66
C HIS A 200 18.63 -4.33 29.23
N THR A 201 19.86 -3.85 29.14
CA THR A 201 20.70 -3.86 27.93
C THR A 201 21.96 -4.68 28.22
N ILE A 202 22.28 -5.63 27.35
CA ILE A 202 23.40 -6.56 27.52
C ILE A 202 24.20 -6.62 26.23
N ASP A 203 25.46 -6.22 26.34
CA ASP A 203 26.42 -6.27 25.26
C ASP A 203 27.62 -7.18 25.61
N ILE A 204 28.17 -7.85 24.61
CA ILE A 204 29.43 -8.60 24.73
C ILE A 204 30.58 -7.70 24.29
N VAL A 205 31.63 -7.61 25.09
CA VAL A 205 32.89 -6.95 24.67
C VAL A 205 33.72 -7.97 23.89
N VAL A 206 33.77 -7.82 22.57
CA VAL A 206 34.41 -8.78 21.65
C VAL A 206 35.90 -8.55 21.58
N ASP A 207 36.34 -7.30 21.40
CA ASP A 207 37.75 -6.94 21.40
C ASP A 207 37.99 -5.54 21.95
N ARG A 208 39.21 -5.29 22.41
CA ARG A 208 39.70 -3.98 22.85
C ARG A 208 40.96 -3.66 22.08
N VAL A 209 40.89 -2.62 21.27
CA VAL A 209 41.93 -2.24 20.33
C VAL A 209 42.35 -0.80 20.52
N VAL A 210 43.59 -0.53 20.14
CA VAL A 210 44.14 0.83 20.08
C VAL A 210 44.43 1.12 18.62
N VAL A 211 43.88 2.20 18.09
CA VAL A 211 44.05 2.62 16.69
C VAL A 211 45.52 2.91 16.43
N LYS A 212 46.13 2.13 15.54
CA LYS A 212 47.53 2.25 15.08
C LYS A 212 47.67 1.54 13.73
N ASP A 213 48.75 1.82 13.02
CA ASP A 213 49.05 1.11 11.79
C ASP A 213 49.13 -0.42 11.98
N GLY A 214 48.56 -1.16 11.02
CA GLY A 214 48.61 -2.61 10.97
C GLY A 214 47.51 -3.36 11.75
N ILE A 215 46.54 -2.69 12.38
CA ILE A 215 45.44 -3.38 13.10
C ILE A 215 44.27 -3.82 12.22
N ARG A 216 44.32 -3.55 10.91
CA ARG A 216 43.20 -3.78 9.97
C ARG A 216 42.64 -5.20 10.04
N SER A 217 43.50 -6.22 9.96
CA SER A 217 43.09 -7.63 10.02
C SER A 217 42.37 -7.97 11.32
N ARG A 218 42.89 -7.48 12.45
CA ARG A 218 42.32 -7.72 13.77
C ARG A 218 40.96 -7.04 13.94
N LEU A 219 40.81 -5.81 13.43
CA LEU A 219 39.52 -5.12 13.41
C LEU A 219 38.49 -5.88 12.57
N PHE A 220 38.89 -6.38 11.40
CA PHE A 220 38.03 -7.16 10.52
C PHE A 220 37.49 -8.41 11.23
N ASP A 221 38.37 -9.22 11.81
CA ASP A 221 37.99 -10.43 12.56
C ASP A 221 37.07 -10.10 13.76
N SER A 222 37.33 -8.97 14.43
CA SER A 222 36.52 -8.51 15.57
C SER A 222 35.11 -8.08 15.15
N PHE A 223 34.99 -7.38 14.03
CA PHE A 223 33.68 -6.99 13.49
C PHE A 223 32.91 -8.21 12.98
N GLU A 224 33.52 -9.15 12.24
CA GLU A 224 32.85 -10.39 11.85
C GLU A 224 32.32 -11.16 13.06
N ALA A 225 33.15 -11.30 14.11
CA ALA A 225 32.74 -11.96 15.34
C ALA A 225 31.57 -11.21 16.01
N ALA A 226 31.64 -9.88 16.12
CA ALA A 226 30.59 -9.09 16.73
C ALA A 226 29.25 -9.17 15.97
N LEU A 227 29.30 -9.06 14.64
CA LEU A 227 28.13 -9.11 13.77
C LEU A 227 27.47 -10.50 13.82
N ARG A 228 28.26 -11.57 13.88
CA ARG A 228 27.74 -12.94 13.99
C ARG A 228 26.94 -13.17 15.27
N LEU A 229 27.35 -12.56 16.39
CA LEU A 229 26.74 -12.76 17.69
C LEU A 229 25.39 -12.03 17.83
N SER A 230 25.25 -10.86 17.21
CA SER A 230 24.08 -9.98 17.30
C SER A 230 23.16 -10.03 16.07
N LYS A 231 23.46 -10.86 15.08
CA LYS A 231 22.76 -10.93 13.77
C LYS A 231 22.88 -9.63 12.97
N GLY A 232 24.11 -9.19 12.74
CA GLY A 232 24.43 -8.08 11.84
C GLY A 232 24.48 -6.70 12.51
N TYR A 233 24.72 -6.62 13.84
CA TYR A 233 24.93 -5.35 14.55
C TYR A 233 26.27 -5.32 15.30
N ALA A 234 26.95 -4.18 15.28
CA ALA A 234 28.16 -3.99 16.07
C ALA A 234 28.21 -2.56 16.56
N THR A 235 28.96 -2.32 17.63
CA THR A 235 29.21 -0.98 18.17
C THR A 235 30.70 -0.84 18.38
N ALA A 236 31.30 0.23 17.85
CA ALA A 236 32.63 0.67 18.24
C ALA A 236 32.49 1.73 19.32
N ASP A 237 32.74 1.34 20.56
CA ASP A 237 32.71 2.24 21.71
C ASP A 237 34.07 2.91 21.89
N VAL A 238 34.13 4.21 21.58
CA VAL A 238 35.36 5.00 21.65
C VAL A 238 35.51 5.54 23.07
N ILE A 239 36.58 5.17 23.76
CA ILE A 239 36.80 5.59 25.15
C ILE A 239 37.00 7.11 25.20
N GLY A 240 36.06 7.81 25.84
CA GLY A 240 36.05 9.28 25.93
C GLY A 240 35.45 9.99 24.71
N GLY A 241 34.78 9.25 23.82
CA GLY A 241 34.03 9.79 22.68
C GLY A 241 32.62 9.21 22.59
N GLU A 242 31.93 9.47 21.49
CA GLU A 242 30.62 8.89 21.21
C GLU A 242 30.74 7.48 20.59
N PRO A 243 29.85 6.55 20.97
CA PRO A 243 29.83 5.22 20.38
C PRO A 243 29.36 5.27 18.91
N ILE A 244 30.07 4.55 18.04
CA ILE A 244 29.72 4.42 16.62
C ILE A 244 28.96 3.11 16.44
N LEU A 245 27.69 3.22 16.03
CA LEU A 245 26.83 2.07 15.79
C LEU A 245 26.92 1.61 14.34
N PHE A 246 26.99 0.29 14.14
CA PHE A 246 27.08 -0.35 12.83
C PHE A 246 25.98 -1.40 12.63
N SER A 247 25.56 -1.55 11.38
CA SER A 247 24.71 -2.66 10.95
C SER A 247 25.08 -3.14 9.54
N GLU A 248 25.08 -4.45 9.34
CA GLU A 248 25.15 -5.09 8.02
C GLU A 248 23.84 -4.97 7.24
N HIS A 249 22.74 -4.67 7.94
CA HIS A 249 21.41 -4.53 7.37
C HIS A 249 21.02 -3.05 7.30
N TYR A 250 20.08 -2.70 6.43
CA TYR A 250 19.38 -1.42 6.52
C TYR A 250 18.45 -1.41 7.73
N SER A 251 19.04 -1.36 8.91
CA SER A 251 18.37 -1.40 10.19
C SER A 251 18.87 -0.30 11.11
N CYS A 252 17.93 0.36 11.79
CA CYS A 252 18.24 1.34 12.81
C CYS A 252 18.99 0.66 13.96
N PRO A 253 20.18 1.14 14.34
CA PRO A 253 20.94 0.54 15.42
C PRO A 253 20.39 0.86 16.81
N VAL A 254 19.51 1.86 16.95
CA VAL A 254 18.90 2.25 18.23
C VAL A 254 17.68 1.39 18.52
N CYS A 255 16.64 1.49 17.69
CA CYS A 255 15.35 0.83 17.95
C CYS A 255 15.16 -0.51 17.20
N GLY A 256 16.09 -0.90 16.33
CA GLY A 256 15.99 -2.14 15.54
C GLY A 256 15.00 -2.11 14.37
N PHE A 257 14.45 -0.94 14.03
CA PHE A 257 13.57 -0.80 12.86
C PHE A 257 14.34 -1.16 11.59
N THR A 258 13.80 -2.07 10.77
CA THR A 258 14.48 -2.59 9.59
C THR A 258 13.70 -2.25 8.32
N VAL A 259 14.38 -1.62 7.37
CA VAL A 259 13.83 -1.29 6.05
C VAL A 259 13.89 -2.50 5.12
N GLY A 260 14.99 -3.26 5.17
CA GLY A 260 15.24 -4.37 4.24
C GLY A 260 15.98 -3.87 2.99
N GLU A 261 15.76 -4.51 1.84
CA GLU A 261 16.41 -4.11 0.59
C GLU A 261 15.71 -2.92 -0.06
N LEU A 262 16.50 -1.92 -0.47
CA LEU A 262 16.04 -0.74 -1.20
C LEU A 262 15.85 -1.06 -2.69
N GLU A 263 14.79 -1.79 -2.99
CA GLU A 263 14.42 -2.13 -4.36
C GLU A 263 13.20 -1.32 -4.83
N PRO A 264 13.03 -1.08 -6.15
CA PRO A 264 11.89 -0.31 -6.66
C PRO A 264 10.52 -0.86 -6.21
N ARG A 265 10.40 -2.18 -5.99
CA ARG A 265 9.16 -2.82 -5.52
C ARG A 265 8.73 -2.40 -4.10
N LEU A 266 9.67 -1.94 -3.26
CA LEU A 266 9.36 -1.38 -1.94
C LEU A 266 8.52 -0.11 -2.05
N PHE A 267 8.67 0.65 -3.13
CA PHE A 267 7.96 1.89 -3.35
C PHE A 267 6.68 1.72 -4.18
N SER A 268 6.26 0.47 -4.43
CA SER A 268 5.05 0.18 -5.19
C SER A 268 3.90 -0.14 -4.24
N PHE A 269 2.84 0.65 -4.28
CA PHE A 269 1.58 0.36 -3.57
C PHE A 269 0.75 -0.74 -4.24
N ASN A 270 1.16 -1.21 -5.42
CA ASN A 270 0.57 -2.37 -6.11
C ASN A 270 1.27 -3.69 -5.75
N ALA A 271 2.43 -3.62 -5.10
CA ALA A 271 3.15 -4.79 -4.62
C ALA A 271 2.94 -4.94 -3.10
N PRO A 272 2.63 -6.14 -2.58
CA PRO A 272 2.48 -6.37 -1.15
C PRO A 272 3.70 -5.93 -0.32
N PHE A 273 4.88 -5.92 -0.93
CA PHE A 273 6.13 -5.51 -0.29
C PHE A 273 6.18 -4.01 0.05
N GLY A 274 5.52 -3.16 -0.74
CA GLY A 274 5.48 -1.71 -0.57
C GLY A 274 4.14 -1.16 -0.10
N ALA A 275 3.05 -1.89 -0.36
CA ALA A 275 1.69 -1.51 -0.01
C ALA A 275 1.48 -1.35 1.50
N CYS A 276 0.68 -0.36 1.88
CA CYS A 276 0.19 -0.23 3.25
C CYS A 276 -0.63 -1.48 3.61
N PRO A 277 -0.31 -2.20 4.70
CA PRO A 277 -1.00 -3.45 5.04
C PRO A 277 -2.47 -3.24 5.46
N GLU A 278 -2.82 -2.03 5.92
CA GLU A 278 -4.15 -1.72 6.44
C GLU A 278 -5.18 -1.41 5.35
N CYS A 279 -4.74 -0.89 4.20
CA CYS A 279 -5.62 -0.57 3.07
C CYS A 279 -5.20 -1.30 1.79
N ASP A 280 -4.29 -2.26 1.90
CA ASP A 280 -3.69 -2.99 0.79
C ASP A 280 -3.18 -2.09 -0.36
N GLY A 281 -2.71 -0.89 -0.03
CA GLY A 281 -2.23 0.09 -1.00
C GLY A 281 -3.30 0.88 -1.75
N LEU A 282 -4.56 0.88 -1.28
CA LEU A 282 -5.60 1.76 -1.80
C LEU A 282 -5.48 3.21 -1.28
N GLY A 283 -4.95 3.38 -0.07
CA GLY A 283 -4.85 4.69 0.61
C GLY A 283 -6.15 5.15 1.26
N ILE A 284 -7.25 4.47 0.96
CA ILE A 284 -8.57 4.72 1.52
C ILE A 284 -9.05 3.46 2.26
N LYS A 285 -9.90 3.67 3.26
CA LYS A 285 -10.76 2.63 3.85
C LYS A 285 -12.20 3.03 3.58
N LEU A 286 -13.03 2.04 3.25
CA LEU A 286 -14.47 2.22 3.20
C LEU A 286 -15.00 1.91 4.60
N GLU A 287 -15.66 2.88 5.21
CA GLU A 287 -16.36 2.70 6.48
C GLU A 287 -17.82 3.08 6.30
N VAL A 288 -18.71 2.44 7.06
CA VAL A 288 -20.14 2.76 7.06
C VAL A 288 -20.32 4.15 7.70
N ASP A 289 -21.03 5.04 7.01
CA ASP A 289 -21.25 6.42 7.44
C ASP A 289 -22.65 6.55 8.04
N GLU A 290 -22.74 7.01 9.29
CA GLU A 290 -24.01 7.15 10.00
C GLU A 290 -24.96 8.14 9.31
N ASP A 291 -24.44 9.22 8.71
CA ASP A 291 -25.24 10.23 8.03
C ASP A 291 -25.85 9.69 6.73
N LEU A 292 -25.22 8.69 6.10
CA LEU A 292 -25.77 8.01 4.92
C LEU A 292 -26.81 6.95 5.31
N VAL A 293 -26.64 6.31 6.48
CA VAL A 293 -27.58 5.32 7.02
C VAL A 293 -28.83 6.02 7.56
N ILE A 294 -28.68 7.19 8.18
CA ILE A 294 -29.74 8.00 8.79
C ILE A 294 -29.71 9.41 8.17
N PRO A 295 -30.23 9.57 6.94
CA PRO A 295 -30.18 10.86 6.24
C PRO A 295 -31.09 11.92 6.86
N ASP A 296 -32.10 11.51 7.63
CA ASP A 296 -33.04 12.39 8.32
C ASP A 296 -33.30 11.89 9.75
N PRO A 297 -32.53 12.40 10.74
CA PRO A 297 -32.66 12.01 12.15
C PRO A 297 -33.98 12.42 12.81
N SER A 298 -34.75 13.32 12.19
CA SER A 298 -36.05 13.77 12.72
C SER A 298 -37.17 12.74 12.53
N LYS A 299 -36.95 11.73 11.67
CA LYS A 299 -37.88 10.63 11.47
C LYS A 299 -37.82 9.61 12.60
N THR A 300 -38.94 8.97 12.86
CA THR A 300 -39.03 7.83 13.78
C THR A 300 -38.51 6.55 13.12
N LEU A 301 -38.24 5.51 13.92
CA LEU A 301 -37.85 4.20 13.38
C LEU A 301 -38.95 3.60 12.49
N ARG A 302 -40.23 3.87 12.80
CA ARG A 302 -41.38 3.39 12.02
C ARG A 302 -41.54 4.13 10.69
N GLU A 303 -41.17 5.40 10.63
CA GLU A 303 -41.17 6.21 9.41
C GLU A 303 -39.98 5.93 8.48
N GLY A 304 -39.08 5.03 8.87
CA GLY A 304 -37.96 4.63 8.04
C GLY A 304 -36.74 5.55 8.16
N ALA A 305 -36.42 5.99 9.38
CA ALA A 305 -35.17 6.72 9.68
C ALA A 305 -33.91 5.96 9.21
N ILE A 306 -33.96 4.62 9.20
CA ILE A 306 -32.85 3.76 8.77
C ILE A 306 -32.99 3.42 7.27
N ALA A 307 -32.39 4.25 6.42
CA ALA A 307 -32.48 4.14 4.97
C ALA A 307 -32.22 2.73 4.39
N PRO A 308 -31.14 1.99 4.76
CA PRO A 308 -30.83 0.69 4.17
C PRO A 308 -31.83 -0.42 4.53
N TRP A 309 -32.63 -0.22 5.57
CA TRP A 309 -33.61 -1.21 6.05
C TRP A 309 -35.05 -0.84 5.68
N ASN A 310 -35.23 0.23 4.90
CA ASN A 310 -36.54 0.57 4.35
C ASN A 310 -37.00 -0.51 3.34
N PRO A 311 -38.30 -0.87 3.34
CA PRO A 311 -38.80 -1.95 2.51
C PRO A 311 -38.78 -1.58 1.03
N ILE A 312 -37.90 -2.21 0.26
CA ILE A 312 -37.88 -2.10 -1.21
C ILE A 312 -38.57 -3.33 -1.84
N SER A 313 -38.24 -4.53 -1.37
CA SER A 313 -38.75 -5.79 -1.92
C SER A 313 -38.93 -6.91 -0.88
N SER A 314 -38.69 -6.62 0.41
CA SER A 314 -38.81 -7.58 1.50
C SER A 314 -39.10 -6.86 2.81
N GLN A 315 -39.94 -7.46 3.65
CA GLN A 315 -40.25 -6.99 5.00
C GLN A 315 -39.32 -7.55 6.08
N TYR A 316 -38.28 -8.30 5.69
CA TYR A 316 -37.39 -8.96 6.63
C TYR A 316 -36.73 -8.01 7.64
N TYR A 317 -36.06 -6.96 7.16
CA TYR A 317 -35.35 -6.00 8.01
C TYR A 317 -36.28 -5.08 8.81
N PRO A 318 -37.38 -4.55 8.25
CA PRO A 318 -38.40 -3.85 9.04
C PRO A 318 -38.93 -4.69 10.21
N THR A 319 -39.30 -5.95 9.95
CA THR A 319 -39.81 -6.86 11.00
C THR A 319 -38.75 -7.20 12.03
N LEU A 320 -37.49 -7.38 11.60
CA LEU A 320 -36.35 -7.60 12.51
C LEU A 320 -36.16 -6.41 13.46
N LEU A 321 -36.19 -5.18 12.92
CA LEU A 321 -36.03 -3.96 13.69
C LEU A 321 -37.18 -3.79 14.70
N GLU A 322 -38.42 -4.01 14.27
CA GLU A 322 -39.59 -3.88 15.14
C GLU A 322 -39.58 -4.89 16.30
N GLN A 323 -39.27 -6.16 16.02
CA GLN A 323 -39.20 -7.19 17.07
C GLN A 323 -38.02 -6.97 18.01
N ALA A 324 -36.87 -6.52 17.50
CA ALA A 324 -35.73 -6.16 18.33
C ALA A 324 -36.06 -4.95 19.23
N ALA A 325 -36.64 -3.89 18.67
CA ALA A 325 -37.06 -2.70 19.42
C ALA A 325 -38.02 -3.07 20.56
N LYS A 326 -39.04 -3.89 20.27
CA LYS A 326 -39.99 -4.39 21.28
C LYS A 326 -39.31 -5.22 22.38
N SER A 327 -38.38 -6.10 22.02
CA SER A 327 -37.69 -6.95 23.00
C SER A 327 -36.72 -6.18 23.90
N PHE A 328 -36.10 -5.12 23.38
CA PHE A 328 -35.13 -4.31 24.12
C PHE A 328 -35.75 -3.05 24.74
N GLY A 329 -37.04 -2.80 24.52
CA GLY A 329 -37.77 -1.66 25.11
C GLY A 329 -37.46 -0.32 24.44
N ILE A 330 -37.11 -0.33 23.16
CA ILE A 330 -36.82 0.87 22.37
C ILE A 330 -38.14 1.42 21.83
N ASP A 331 -38.39 2.70 22.07
CA ASP A 331 -39.53 3.39 21.49
C ASP A 331 -39.32 3.59 19.98
N MET A 332 -40.28 3.16 19.17
CA MET A 332 -40.23 3.28 17.73
C MET A 332 -40.88 4.54 17.18
N ASP A 333 -41.66 5.24 17.99
CA ASP A 333 -42.47 6.39 17.59
C ASP A 333 -41.85 7.72 18.07
N THR A 334 -40.70 7.67 18.73
CA THR A 334 -39.84 8.83 19.04
C THR A 334 -38.88 9.11 17.88
N PRO A 335 -38.67 10.37 17.45
CA PRO A 335 -37.65 10.76 16.48
C PRO A 335 -36.27 10.19 16.82
N PHE A 336 -35.51 9.73 15.83
CA PHE A 336 -34.23 9.07 16.08
C PHE A 336 -33.24 9.94 16.88
N GLU A 337 -33.19 11.24 16.59
CA GLU A 337 -32.37 12.22 17.30
C GLU A 337 -32.75 12.41 18.78
N ASP A 338 -33.99 12.11 19.14
CA ASP A 338 -34.52 12.24 20.51
C ASP A 338 -34.43 10.94 21.31
N LEU A 339 -34.12 9.80 20.67
CA LEU A 339 -33.90 8.52 21.35
C LEU A 339 -32.74 8.60 22.35
N ALA A 340 -32.85 7.84 23.45
CA ALA A 340 -31.76 7.73 24.40
C ALA A 340 -30.48 7.23 23.71
N LYS A 341 -29.32 7.77 24.09
CA LYS A 341 -28.02 7.40 23.49
C LYS A 341 -27.75 5.89 23.55
N ALA A 342 -28.21 5.22 24.60
CA ALA A 342 -28.08 3.76 24.75
C ALA A 342 -28.90 3.01 23.70
N ASP A 343 -30.11 3.49 23.40
CA ASP A 343 -31.02 2.87 22.43
C ASP A 343 -30.52 3.07 21.01
N ARG A 344 -30.06 4.28 20.67
CA ARG A 344 -29.38 4.55 19.38
C ARG A 344 -28.19 3.62 19.18
N GLN A 345 -27.35 3.48 20.21
CA GLN A 345 -26.18 2.59 20.15
C GLN A 345 -26.56 1.12 19.99
N LEU A 346 -27.66 0.68 20.61
CA LEU A 346 -28.18 -0.68 20.44
C LEU A 346 -28.69 -0.90 19.01
N VAL A 347 -29.44 0.05 18.45
CA VAL A 347 -29.92 0.01 17.05
C VAL A 347 -28.75 -0.06 16.07
N LEU A 348 -27.73 0.79 16.25
CA LEU A 348 -26.61 0.92 15.30
C LEU A 348 -25.57 -0.21 15.44
N TYR A 349 -25.19 -0.59 16.66
CA TYR A 349 -24.06 -1.48 16.93
C TYR A 349 -24.44 -2.79 17.64
N GLY A 350 -25.73 -3.00 17.88
CA GLY A 350 -26.25 -4.27 18.33
C GLY A 350 -26.38 -4.43 19.85
N SER A 351 -26.90 -5.59 20.25
CA SER A 351 -27.30 -5.91 21.62
C SER A 351 -26.16 -6.47 22.49
N LYS A 352 -24.91 -6.43 22.03
CA LYS A 352 -23.71 -6.94 22.71
C LYS A 352 -23.87 -8.38 23.22
N GLY A 353 -24.50 -9.24 22.41
CA GLY A 353 -24.69 -10.67 22.71
C GLY A 353 -26.00 -11.03 23.41
N LYS A 354 -26.84 -10.04 23.78
CA LYS A 354 -28.18 -10.34 24.30
C LYS A 354 -29.06 -10.87 23.16
N LYS A 355 -29.71 -12.00 23.39
CA LYS A 355 -30.61 -12.61 22.41
C LYS A 355 -32.01 -12.03 22.52
N PHE A 356 -32.71 -11.98 21.40
CA PHE A 356 -34.14 -11.76 21.32
C PHE A 356 -34.76 -12.84 20.43
N HIS A 357 -36.03 -13.12 20.67
CA HIS A 357 -36.78 -14.07 19.88
C HIS A 357 -37.24 -13.39 18.57
N PHE A 358 -36.87 -13.95 17.42
CA PHE A 358 -37.20 -13.41 16.11
C PHE A 358 -38.05 -14.40 15.31
N HIS A 359 -39.23 -13.94 14.92
CA HIS A 359 -40.20 -14.69 14.13
C HIS A 359 -40.52 -13.94 12.83
N TYR A 360 -40.28 -14.54 11.68
CA TYR A 360 -40.58 -13.95 10.37
C TYR A 360 -41.11 -14.98 9.39
N GLU A 361 -42.26 -14.69 8.78
CA GLU A 361 -42.83 -15.46 7.68
C GLU A 361 -42.61 -14.68 6.37
N ASN A 362 -42.03 -15.34 5.38
CA ASN A 362 -41.81 -14.74 4.07
C ASN A 362 -43.07 -14.84 3.18
N ASP A 363 -43.10 -14.08 2.09
CA ASP A 363 -44.24 -14.06 1.15
C ASP A 363 -44.51 -15.41 0.45
N PHE A 364 -43.59 -16.37 0.57
CA PHE A 364 -43.68 -17.72 0.01
C PHE A 364 -44.01 -18.80 1.07
N GLY A 365 -44.39 -18.40 2.30
CA GLY A 365 -44.79 -19.30 3.40
C GLY A 365 -43.64 -19.95 4.17
N GLY A 366 -42.40 -19.52 3.95
CA GLY A 366 -41.23 -19.93 4.71
C GLY A 366 -41.15 -19.19 6.05
N VAL A 367 -41.19 -19.95 7.15
CA VAL A 367 -41.14 -19.40 8.51
C VAL A 367 -39.72 -19.52 9.08
N ARG A 368 -39.22 -18.43 9.65
CA ARG A 368 -37.98 -18.37 10.43
C ARG A 368 -38.31 -17.98 11.86
N ASP A 369 -38.11 -18.90 12.77
CA ASP A 369 -38.44 -18.76 14.19
C ASP A 369 -37.22 -19.17 15.03
N VAL A 370 -36.44 -18.19 15.50
CA VAL A 370 -35.13 -18.40 16.14
C VAL A 370 -34.79 -17.35 17.19
N ASP A 371 -34.04 -17.74 18.22
CA ASP A 371 -33.39 -16.79 19.12
C ASP A 371 -32.10 -16.27 18.48
N SER A 372 -32.08 -14.98 18.14
CA SER A 372 -30.97 -14.34 17.43
C SER A 372 -30.36 -13.21 18.25
N VAL A 373 -29.11 -12.87 17.96
CA VAL A 373 -28.45 -11.68 18.49
C VAL A 373 -28.69 -10.55 17.51
N PHE A 374 -29.16 -9.41 18.00
CA PHE A 374 -29.30 -8.22 17.17
C PHE A 374 -27.91 -7.62 16.94
N GLU A 375 -27.38 -7.77 15.72
CA GLU A 375 -26.01 -7.34 15.38
C GLU A 375 -25.87 -5.82 15.22
N GLY A 376 -26.97 -5.11 14.98
CA GLY A 376 -26.98 -3.67 14.70
C GLY A 376 -26.84 -3.35 13.22
N VAL A 377 -27.36 -2.19 12.82
CA VAL A 377 -27.43 -1.78 11.41
C VAL A 377 -26.05 -1.54 10.80
N MET A 378 -25.16 -0.84 11.51
CA MET A 378 -23.82 -0.50 11.00
C MET A 378 -23.01 -1.76 10.77
N VAL A 379 -23.04 -2.68 11.74
CA VAL A 379 -22.36 -3.97 11.67
C VAL A 379 -22.96 -4.84 10.56
N ASN A 380 -24.28 -4.82 10.37
CA ASN A 380 -24.94 -5.53 9.28
C ASN A 380 -24.45 -5.07 7.90
N ILE A 381 -24.36 -3.76 7.66
CA ILE A 381 -23.92 -3.20 6.37
C ILE A 381 -22.46 -3.56 6.11
N ASP A 382 -21.59 -3.33 7.10
CA ASP A 382 -20.16 -3.62 6.98
C ASP A 382 -19.91 -5.10 6.69
N ARG A 383 -20.56 -5.99 7.45
CA ARG A 383 -20.47 -7.44 7.25
C ARG A 383 -21.01 -7.85 5.89
N ARG A 384 -22.18 -7.36 5.48
CA ARG A 384 -22.78 -7.69 4.16
C ARG A 384 -21.94 -7.19 3.00
N TYR A 385 -21.23 -6.07 3.15
CA TYR A 385 -20.30 -5.57 2.14
C TYR A 385 -19.09 -6.50 1.98
N HIS A 386 -18.49 -6.93 3.09
CA HIS A 386 -17.27 -7.75 3.09
C HIS A 386 -17.50 -9.24 2.82
N GLU A 387 -18.58 -9.83 3.35
CA GLU A 387 -18.85 -11.28 3.26
C GLU A 387 -19.65 -11.70 2.02
N THR A 388 -20.27 -10.75 1.30
CA THR A 388 -21.09 -11.11 0.14
C THR A 388 -20.25 -11.50 -1.07
N ASN A 389 -20.71 -12.53 -1.79
CA ASN A 389 -20.17 -12.92 -3.09
C ASN A 389 -20.89 -12.22 -4.27
N SER A 390 -21.91 -11.39 -4.00
CA SER A 390 -22.69 -10.70 -5.04
C SER A 390 -22.20 -9.27 -5.23
N ASP A 391 -21.77 -8.94 -6.44
CA ASP A 391 -21.35 -7.58 -6.81
C ASP A 391 -22.50 -6.58 -6.64
N PHE A 392 -23.72 -6.97 -7.02
CA PHE A 392 -24.91 -6.14 -6.81
C PHE A 392 -25.11 -5.81 -5.32
N THR A 393 -25.03 -6.80 -4.43
CA THR A 393 -25.17 -6.56 -2.98
C THR A 393 -24.06 -5.65 -2.48
N ARG A 394 -22.82 -5.85 -2.94
CA ARG A 394 -21.68 -5.03 -2.54
C ARG A 394 -21.87 -3.58 -2.96
N ASP A 395 -22.33 -3.34 -4.19
CA ASP A 395 -22.62 -2.00 -4.70
C ASP A 395 -23.77 -1.33 -3.96
N GLN A 396 -24.81 -2.07 -3.58
CA GLN A 396 -25.90 -1.55 -2.75
C GLN A 396 -25.43 -1.15 -1.34
N MET A 397 -24.59 -1.97 -0.69
CA MET A 397 -24.05 -1.63 0.64
C MET A 397 -23.08 -0.45 0.57
N ARG A 398 -22.32 -0.33 -0.53
CA ARG A 398 -21.39 0.79 -0.76
C ARG A 398 -22.07 2.16 -0.75
N LEU A 399 -23.36 2.26 -1.09
CA LEU A 399 -24.13 3.52 -1.04
C LEU A 399 -24.20 4.13 0.37
N TYR A 400 -24.02 3.32 1.41
CA TYR A 400 -24.05 3.72 2.81
C TYR A 400 -22.66 3.80 3.44
N MET A 401 -21.61 3.77 2.60
CA MET A 401 -20.23 3.82 3.04
C MET A 401 -19.55 5.05 2.47
N ARG A 402 -18.59 5.59 3.23
CA ARG A 402 -17.75 6.70 2.81
C ARG A 402 -16.31 6.26 2.71
N GLU A 403 -15.62 6.81 1.70
CA GLU A 403 -14.18 6.66 1.59
C GLU A 403 -13.50 7.60 2.58
N LEU A 404 -12.81 7.00 3.55
CA LEU A 404 -11.99 7.71 4.51
C LEU A 404 -10.52 7.51 4.17
N THR A 405 -9.73 8.55 4.37
CA THR A 405 -8.27 8.43 4.26
C THR A 405 -7.77 7.40 5.28
N CYS A 406 -6.96 6.46 4.81
CA CYS A 406 -6.37 5.44 5.69
C CYS A 406 -5.50 6.11 6.76
N GLN A 407 -5.82 5.88 8.04
CA GLN A 407 -5.12 6.51 9.17
C GLN A 407 -3.67 6.03 9.33
N THR A 408 -3.33 4.86 8.80
CA THR A 408 -1.99 4.26 8.95
C THR A 408 -0.99 4.79 7.92
N CYS A 409 -1.42 4.98 6.68
CA CYS A 409 -0.57 5.53 5.62
C CYS A 409 -0.90 6.99 5.28
N HIS A 410 -1.90 7.58 5.94
CA HIS A 410 -2.38 8.94 5.68
C HIS A 410 -2.73 9.20 4.20
N GLY A 411 -3.22 8.18 3.50
CA GLY A 411 -3.53 8.26 2.07
C GLY A 411 -2.37 7.97 1.13
N TYR A 412 -1.14 7.84 1.63
CA TYR A 412 0.06 7.62 0.81
C TYR A 412 0.19 6.23 0.22
N ARG A 413 -0.71 5.30 0.56
CA ARG A 413 -0.80 3.93 0.01
C ARG A 413 0.40 3.02 0.31
N LEU A 414 1.48 3.54 0.88
CA LEU A 414 2.70 2.81 1.14
C LEU A 414 2.84 2.43 2.62
N ASN A 415 3.62 1.39 2.88
CA ASN A 415 3.97 0.99 4.23
C ASN A 415 5.01 1.92 4.85
N ARG A 416 5.17 1.78 6.17
CA ARG A 416 6.09 2.60 6.97
C ARG A 416 7.55 2.48 6.53
N LYS A 417 7.96 1.35 5.96
CA LYS A 417 9.34 1.15 5.46
C LYS A 417 9.60 2.00 4.23
N ALA A 418 8.72 1.93 3.25
CA ALA A 418 8.82 2.75 2.04
C ALA A 418 8.80 4.26 2.35
N LEU A 419 7.90 4.69 3.25
CA LEU A 419 7.78 6.10 3.67
C LEU A 419 8.96 6.58 4.53
N SER A 420 9.77 5.67 5.07
CA SER A 420 10.98 6.02 5.81
C SER A 420 12.14 6.46 4.90
N VAL A 421 12.08 6.16 3.60
CA VAL A 421 13.13 6.49 2.64
C VAL A 421 12.89 7.86 2.05
N LYS A 422 13.89 8.73 2.17
CA LYS A 422 13.79 10.15 1.84
C LYS A 422 14.85 10.60 0.85
N ILE A 423 14.48 11.54 -0.01
CA ILE A 423 15.38 12.35 -0.83
C ILE A 423 15.07 13.79 -0.44
N ASP A 424 16.09 14.55 -0.07
CA ASP A 424 15.95 15.94 0.40
C ASP A 424 14.82 16.11 1.45
N GLY A 425 14.82 15.23 2.45
CA GLY A 425 13.86 15.24 3.55
C GLY A 425 12.44 14.73 3.23
N LYS A 426 12.10 14.50 1.95
CA LYS A 426 10.77 14.07 1.47
C LYS A 426 10.75 12.61 1.05
N HIS A 427 9.67 11.89 1.35
CA HIS A 427 9.45 10.53 0.86
C HIS A 427 8.71 10.51 -0.48
N ILE A 428 8.76 9.39 -1.19
CA ILE A 428 8.22 9.28 -2.57
C ILE A 428 6.76 9.73 -2.69
N ALA A 429 5.93 9.43 -1.69
CA ALA A 429 4.52 9.75 -1.72
C ALA A 429 4.21 11.23 -1.49
N GLU A 430 5.10 11.99 -0.85
CA GLU A 430 4.97 13.44 -0.71
C GLU A 430 5.16 14.08 -2.08
N ILE A 431 6.18 13.66 -2.83
CA ILE A 431 6.42 14.13 -4.19
C ILE A 431 5.29 13.73 -5.13
N SER A 432 4.78 12.50 -4.99
CA SER A 432 3.66 12.01 -5.81
C SER A 432 2.34 12.74 -5.54
N ALA A 433 2.21 13.41 -4.39
CA ALA A 433 1.03 14.19 -4.03
C ALA A 433 1.13 15.66 -4.46
N LEU A 434 2.30 16.12 -4.92
CA LEU A 434 2.47 17.49 -5.39
C LEU A 434 1.77 17.71 -6.74
N PRO A 435 1.26 18.92 -6.98
CA PRO A 435 0.96 19.39 -8.33
C PRO A 435 2.21 19.29 -9.24
N ILE A 436 1.98 19.07 -10.54
CA ILE A 436 3.07 18.77 -11.50
C ILE A 436 4.12 19.90 -11.56
N ASP A 437 3.67 21.15 -11.53
CA ASP A 437 4.56 22.33 -11.49
C ASP A 437 5.50 22.31 -10.28
N SER A 438 4.97 22.02 -9.10
CA SER A 438 5.73 21.92 -7.85
C SER A 438 6.67 20.71 -7.82
N ALA A 439 6.26 19.59 -8.43
CA ALA A 439 7.09 18.40 -8.53
C ALA A 439 8.30 18.59 -9.48
N MET A 440 8.15 19.41 -10.53
CA MET A 440 9.25 19.71 -11.45
C MET A 440 10.38 20.49 -10.76
N GLU A 441 10.08 21.41 -9.84
CA GLU A 441 11.09 22.14 -9.09
C GLU A 441 11.97 21.21 -8.23
N PHE A 442 11.38 20.14 -7.68
CA PHE A 442 12.11 19.12 -6.93
C PHE A 442 13.08 18.30 -7.81
N SER A 443 12.75 18.12 -9.09
CA SER A 443 13.57 17.33 -10.03
C SER A 443 14.83 18.02 -10.55
N VAL A 444 15.07 19.29 -10.15
CA VAL A 444 16.22 20.10 -10.55
C VAL A 444 17.41 20.00 -9.56
N ILE A 445 17.28 19.20 -8.49
CA ILE A 445 18.34 18.98 -7.48
C ILE A 445 19.26 17.82 -7.87
#